data_AF-A0A947B931-F1
#
_entry.id   AF-A0A947B931-F1
#
_cell.length_a   1.000
_cell.length_b   1.000
_cell.length_c   1.000
_cell.angle_alpha   90.00
_cell.angle_beta   90.00
_cell.angle_gamma   90.00
#
_symmetry.space_group_name_H-M   'P 1'
#
loop_
_entity.id
_entity.type
_entity.pdbx_description
1 polymer ?
#
loop_
_entity_poly.entity_id
_entity_poly.type
_entity_poly.pdbx_seq_one_letter_code
_entity_poly.pdbx_strand_id
1 'polypeptide(L)'
;MAEKKEPMPASATGLGERPKKRSILDRHRVLETNATLLLVFSFLVVTIGGIVEIAPLFYLENTIEEVDGVRPYSPLELTGREIYVREGCYVCHSQMIRPMRD
;
A
#
# COMPACT_ATOMS: atom_id res chain seq x y z
N MET A 1 43.55 -18.61 14.28
CA MET A 1 44.45 -17.51 14.62
C MET A 1 44.57 -16.63 13.38
N ALA A 2 43.63 -15.70 13.20
CA ALA A 2 43.66 -14.79 12.07
C ALA A 2 44.55 -13.60 12.48
N GLU A 3 45.70 -13.50 11.86
CA GLU A 3 46.68 -12.44 12.08
C GLU A 3 46.05 -11.08 11.77
N LYS A 4 45.79 -10.30 12.82
CA LYS A 4 45.21 -8.96 12.71
C LYS A 4 46.32 -8.01 12.29
N LYS A 5 46.52 -7.86 10.97
CA LYS A 5 47.41 -6.84 10.41
C LYS A 5 46.93 -5.47 10.87
N GLU A 6 47.70 -4.83 11.74
CA GLU A 6 47.40 -3.50 12.23
C GLU A 6 47.36 -2.52 11.04
N PRO A 7 46.30 -1.70 10.91
CA PRO A 7 46.21 -0.75 9.83
C PRO A 7 47.32 0.30 9.97
N MET A 8 47.96 0.62 8.85
CA MET A 8 49.01 1.67 8.79
C MET A 8 48.51 2.98 9.43
N PRO A 9 49.36 3.70 10.18
CA PRO A 9 48.95 4.94 10.80
C PRO A 9 48.64 5.98 9.72
N ALA A 10 47.40 6.48 9.72
CA ALA A 10 46.86 7.54 8.86
C ALA A 10 47.49 8.93 9.10
N SER A 11 48.74 8.98 9.55
CA SER A 11 49.45 10.22 9.92
C SER A 11 50.13 10.92 8.74
N ALA A 12 50.15 10.33 7.54
CA ALA A 12 50.86 10.87 6.37
C ALA A 12 49.99 11.76 5.45
N THR A 13 48.68 11.81 5.67
CA THR A 13 47.76 12.65 4.89
C THR A 13 47.06 13.60 5.86
N GLY A 14 47.36 14.90 5.77
CA GLY A 14 46.80 15.98 6.62
C GLY A 14 45.29 16.22 6.47
N LEU A 15 44.54 15.20 6.08
CA LEU A 15 43.09 15.16 6.09
C LEU A 15 42.68 14.27 7.26
N GLY A 16 42.61 14.86 8.46
CA GLY A 16 42.00 14.19 9.61
C GLY A 16 40.60 13.70 9.22
N GLU A 17 40.35 12.41 9.39
CA GLU A 17 39.05 11.81 9.08
C GLU A 17 37.98 12.53 9.90
N ARG A 18 37.11 13.31 9.23
CA ARG A 18 35.99 13.96 9.90
C ARG A 18 35.08 12.86 10.47
N PRO A 19 34.66 12.93 11.75
CA PRO A 19 33.85 11.89 12.36
C PRO A 19 32.56 11.71 11.55
N LYS A 20 32.41 10.58 10.87
CA LYS A 20 31.22 10.26 10.08
C LYS A 20 30.05 10.06 11.05
N LYS A 21 29.21 11.10 11.20
CA LYS A 21 27.96 11.01 11.96
C LYS A 21 27.09 9.96 11.27
N ARG A 22 26.87 8.81 11.91
CA ARG A 22 26.06 7.74 11.34
C ARG A 22 24.67 8.27 11.02
N SER A 23 24.33 8.29 9.73
CA SER A 23 23.03 8.71 9.24
C SER A 23 22.05 7.55 9.33
N ILE A 24 20.74 7.84 9.30
CA ILE A 24 19.69 6.82 9.18
C ILE A 24 19.94 5.96 7.93
N LEU A 25 20.45 6.58 6.86
CA LEU A 25 20.90 5.93 5.63
C LEU A 25 22.04 4.92 5.84
N ASP A 26 22.85 4.99 6.90
CA ASP A 26 23.89 3.98 7.14
C ASP A 26 23.33 2.69 7.81
N ARG A 27 22.08 2.70 8.29
CA ARG A 27 21.46 1.57 9.03
C ARG A 27 20.51 0.68 8.21
N HIS A 28 20.26 1.01 6.94
CA HIS A 28 19.37 0.24 6.05
C HIS A 28 19.86 -1.19 5.78
N ARG A 29 21.18 -1.46 5.89
CA ARG A 29 21.74 -2.81 5.71
C ARG A 29 21.04 -3.88 6.56
N VAL A 30 20.58 -3.54 7.76
CA VAL A 30 19.88 -4.50 8.66
C VAL A 30 18.54 -4.93 8.06
N LEU A 31 17.82 -3.99 7.43
CA LEU A 31 16.58 -4.26 6.68
C LEU A 31 16.84 -5.12 5.45
N GLU A 32 17.87 -4.80 4.68
CA GLU A 32 18.19 -5.51 3.43
C GLU A 32 18.65 -6.96 3.68
N THR A 33 19.33 -7.22 4.79
CA THR A 33 19.84 -8.56 5.11
C THR A 33 18.81 -9.48 5.75
N ASN A 34 17.67 -8.96 6.19
CA ASN A 34 16.65 -9.73 6.91
C ASN A 34 15.32 -9.71 6.15
N ALA A 35 15.03 -10.81 5.46
CA ALA A 35 13.83 -10.96 4.64
C ALA A 35 12.52 -10.81 5.45
N THR A 36 12.46 -11.36 6.66
CA THR A 36 11.27 -11.24 7.53
C THR A 36 11.00 -9.80 7.91
N LEU A 37 12.06 -9.08 8.27
CA LEU A 37 11.96 -7.68 8.68
C LEU A 37 11.52 -6.82 7.49
N LEU A 38 12.13 -7.00 6.31
CA LEU A 38 11.69 -6.33 5.08
C LEU A 38 10.22 -6.60 4.74
N LEU A 39 9.77 -7.86 4.86
CA LEU A 39 8.37 -8.24 4.61
C LEU A 39 7.44 -7.48 5.55
N VAL A 40 7.69 -7.53 6.87
CA VAL A 40 6.83 -6.86 7.86
C VAL A 40 6.72 -5.36 7.60
N PHE A 41 7.85 -4.68 7.36
CA PHE A 41 7.82 -3.24 7.08
C PHE A 41 7.12 -2.92 5.75
N SER A 42 7.32 -3.71 4.70
CA SER A 42 6.64 -3.51 3.42
C SER A 42 5.12 -3.70 3.55
N PHE A 43 4.70 -4.71 4.31
CA PHE A 43 3.30 -4.97 4.61
C PHE A 43 2.66 -3.82 5.40
N LEU A 44 3.36 -3.31 6.42
CA LEU A 44 2.88 -2.16 7.18
C LEU A 44 2.73 -0.92 6.30
N VAL A 45 3.70 -0.65 5.41
CA VAL A 45 3.63 0.50 4.51
C VAL A 45 2.45 0.39 3.53
N VAL A 46 2.24 -0.76 2.90
CA VAL A 46 1.16 -0.92 1.90
C VAL A 46 -0.24 -0.91 2.54
N THR A 47 -0.37 -1.46 3.76
CA THR A 47 -1.67 -1.51 4.47
C THR A 47 -2.16 -0.15 4.94
N ILE A 48 -1.27 0.82 5.18
CA ILE A 48 -1.66 2.19 5.58
C ILE A 48 -2.60 2.81 4.55
N GLY A 49 -2.34 2.67 3.25
CA GLY A 49 -3.21 3.21 2.20
C GLY A 49 -4.62 2.60 2.26
N GLY A 50 -4.70 1.27 2.34
CA GLY A 50 -5.98 0.57 2.45
C GLY A 50 -6.77 0.95 3.70
N ILE A 51 -6.12 1.13 4.85
CA ILE A 51 -6.79 1.54 6.10
C ILE A 51 -7.31 2.96 5.96
N VAL A 52 -6.52 3.90 5.45
CA VAL A 52 -6.92 5.32 5.35
C VAL A 52 -8.04 5.54 4.34
N GLU A 53 -8.10 4.77 3.25
CA GLU A 53 -9.12 4.94 2.21
C GLU A 53 -10.39 4.13 2.49
N ILE A 54 -10.27 2.87 2.92
CA ILE A 54 -11.42 1.95 3.04
C ILE A 54 -12.09 2.07 4.41
N ALA A 55 -11.32 2.18 5.51
CA ALA A 55 -11.90 2.13 6.84
C ALA A 55 -12.85 3.30 7.14
N PRO A 56 -12.57 4.56 6.74
CA PRO A 56 -13.48 5.67 6.98
C PRO A 56 -14.82 5.53 6.24
N LEU A 57 -14.85 4.89 5.06
CA LEU A 57 -16.07 4.72 4.26
C LEU A 57 -17.17 3.95 5.00
N PHE A 58 -16.82 3.08 5.95
CA PHE A 58 -17.80 2.38 6.78
C PHE A 58 -18.52 3.28 7.80
N TYR A 59 -17.93 4.43 8.13
CA TYR A 59 -18.48 5.37 9.11
C TYR A 59 -19.13 6.60 8.46
N LEU A 60 -19.03 6.75 7.14
CA LEU A 60 -19.66 7.85 6.39
C LEU A 60 -21.10 7.47 6.00
N GLU A 61 -22.08 8.21 6.53
CA GLU A 61 -23.50 7.95 6.29
C GLU A 61 -23.91 8.21 4.83
N ASN A 62 -23.31 9.20 4.15
CA ASN A 62 -23.63 9.54 2.75
C ASN A 62 -23.41 8.40 1.74
N THR A 63 -22.56 7.40 2.06
CA THR A 63 -22.32 6.23 1.20
C THR A 63 -23.24 5.06 1.49
N ILE A 64 -24.04 5.14 2.57
CA ILE A 64 -24.89 4.06 3.10
C ILE A 64 -26.30 4.61 3.37
N GLU A 65 -26.78 5.56 2.56
CA GLU A 65 -28.18 5.96 2.60
C GLU A 65 -28.99 5.08 1.63
N GLU A 66 -29.99 4.38 2.16
CA GLU A 66 -30.97 3.71 1.31
C GLU A 66 -31.78 4.78 0.59
N VAL A 67 -31.76 4.74 -0.75
CA VAL A 67 -32.52 5.69 -1.56
C VAL A 67 -34.00 5.40 -1.38
N ASP A 68 -34.79 6.44 -1.07
CA ASP A 68 -36.23 6.30 -0.87
C ASP A 68 -36.89 5.57 -2.05
N GLY A 69 -37.62 4.49 -1.75
CA GLY A 69 -38.35 3.70 -2.73
C GLY A 69 -37.56 2.57 -3.40
N VAL A 70 -36.29 2.37 -3.07
CA VAL A 70 -35.52 1.20 -3.54
C VAL A 70 -35.81 -0.01 -2.65
N ARG A 71 -36.10 -1.15 -3.29
CA ARG A 71 -36.25 -2.45 -2.62
C ARG A 71 -35.12 -3.39 -3.02
N PRO A 72 -34.83 -4.45 -2.23
CA PRO A 72 -34.01 -5.55 -2.69
C PRO A 72 -34.53 -6.16 -3.99
N TYR A 73 -33.61 -6.68 -4.80
CA TYR A 73 -33.95 -7.39 -6.03
C TYR A 73 -34.85 -8.59 -5.75
N SER A 74 -35.88 -8.77 -6.59
CA SER A 74 -36.71 -9.97 -6.58
C SER A 74 -35.90 -11.18 -7.06
N PRO A 75 -36.34 -12.43 -6.79
CA PRO A 75 -35.58 -13.61 -7.18
C PRO A 75 -35.26 -13.69 -8.68
N LEU A 76 -36.19 -13.24 -9.53
CA LEU A 76 -35.98 -13.23 -10.98
C LEU A 76 -35.00 -12.14 -11.42
N GLU A 77 -35.07 -10.94 -10.83
CA GLU A 77 -34.11 -9.85 -11.09
C GLU A 77 -32.70 -10.22 -10.63
N LEU A 78 -32.58 -10.90 -9.47
CA LEU A 78 -31.30 -11.38 -8.96
C LEU A 78 -30.68 -12.43 -9.91
N THR A 79 -31.49 -13.38 -10.38
CA THR A 79 -31.06 -14.35 -11.40
C THR A 79 -30.64 -13.64 -12.69
N GLY A 80 -31.38 -12.61 -13.10
CA GLY A 80 -31.00 -11.75 -14.24
C GLY A 80 -29.65 -11.05 -14.05
N ARG A 81 -29.35 -10.56 -12.83
CA ARG A 81 -28.05 -9.97 -12.49
C ARG A 81 -26.91 -10.99 -12.55
N GLU A 82 -27.14 -12.22 -12.13
CA GLU A 82 -26.14 -13.29 -12.25
C GLU A 82 -25.83 -13.60 -13.72
N ILE A 83 -26.85 -13.64 -14.58
CA ILE A 83 -26.66 -13.77 -16.04
C ILE A 83 -25.88 -12.57 -16.58
N TYR A 84 -26.22 -11.34 -16.17
CA TYR A 84 -25.49 -10.13 -16.57
C TYR A 84 -24.00 -10.20 -16.24
N VAL A 85 -23.63 -10.73 -15.07
CA VAL A 85 -22.22 -10.94 -14.69
C VAL A 85 -21.60 -12.09 -15.49
N ARG A 86 -22.32 -13.21 -15.67
CA ARG A 86 -21.85 -14.39 -16.40
C ARG A 86 -21.51 -14.09 -17.86
N GLU A 87 -22.36 -13.33 -18.54
CA GLU A 87 -22.14 -12.93 -19.93
C GLU A 87 -21.13 -11.78 -20.07
N GLY A 88 -20.58 -11.28 -18.95
CA GLY A 88 -19.59 -10.21 -18.96
C GLY A 88 -20.16 -8.88 -19.45
N CYS A 89 -21.46 -8.63 -19.29
CA CYS A 89 -22.09 -7.41 -19.80
C CYS A 89 -21.45 -6.13 -19.24
N TYR A 90 -20.88 -6.19 -18.03
CA TYR A 90 -20.13 -5.08 -17.41
C TYR A 90 -18.84 -4.71 -18.14
N VAL A 91 -18.33 -5.57 -19.03
CA VAL A 91 -17.14 -5.27 -19.86
C VAL A 91 -17.47 -4.23 -20.93
N CYS A 92 -18.73 -4.16 -21.38
CA CYS A 92 -19.20 -3.21 -22.40
C CYS A 92 -20.16 -2.14 -21.85
N HIS A 93 -20.80 -2.36 -20.69
CA HIS A 93 -21.82 -1.47 -20.15
C HIS A 93 -21.43 -0.89 -18.78
N SER A 94 -21.45 0.43 -18.66
CA SER A 94 -21.28 1.13 -17.38
C SER A 94 -22.59 1.21 -16.60
N GLN A 95 -22.50 1.08 -15.28
CA GLN A 95 -23.60 1.26 -14.33
C GLN A 95 -23.47 2.54 -13.50
N MET A 96 -22.57 3.44 -13.90
CA MET A 96 -22.32 4.69 -13.21
C MET A 96 -22.31 5.84 -14.20
N ILE A 97 -23.32 6.70 -14.10
CA ILE A 97 -23.41 7.96 -14.85
C ILE A 97 -22.51 8.96 -14.13
N ARG A 98 -21.55 9.55 -14.83
CA ARG A 98 -20.71 10.61 -14.26
C ARG A 98 -21.45 11.96 -14.31
N PRO A 99 -21.28 12.86 -13.33
CA PRO A 99 -21.94 14.16 -13.28
C PRO A 99 -21.28 15.17 -14.23
N MET A 100 -21.14 14.81 -15.51
CA MET A 100 -20.68 15.74 -16.55
C MET A 100 -21.87 16.60 -16.98
N ARG A 101 -21.66 17.90 -17.03
CA ARG A 101 -22.51 18.87 -17.70
C ARG A 101 -21.57 19.74 -18.53
N ASP A 102 -21.96 20.07 -19.75
CA ASP A 102 -21.35 21.13 -20.55
C ASP A 102 -21.35 22.47 -19.79
#